data_AF-A0A2K8L2N9-F1
#
_entry.id   AF-A0A2K8L2N9-F1
#
_cell.length_a   1.000
_cell.length_b   1.000
_cell.length_c   1.000
_cell.angle_alpha   90.00
_cell.angle_beta   90.00
_cell.angle_gamma   90.00
#
_symmetry.space_group_name_H-M   'P 1'
#
loop_
_entity.id
_entity.type
_entity.pdbx_description
1 polymer ?
#
loop_
_entity_poly.entity_id
_entity_poly.type
_entity_poly.pdbx_seq_one_letter_code
_entity_poly.pdbx_strand_id
1 'polypeptide(L)'
;MYDTYDEEHENVARLNKTQQKREIAELHDLAKSLSRLDAVALEKMDLPKELFQALIDVQSMKHGAEKRQFKFIVKLLRQIETESFMETIAELDAKKSEQDKNFHRTERWRDRLISEGHDALTEFMGLYPLADSGQIRQLVRNANKEALENKPHKSSRALFRLLRDIICQ
;
A
#
# COMPACT_ATOMS: atom_id res chain seq x y z
N MET A 1 32.46 10.21 -47.89
CA MET A 1 32.00 11.09 -46.81
C MET A 1 30.48 11.12 -46.84
N TYR A 2 29.85 10.04 -46.35
CA TYR A 2 28.40 9.89 -46.21
C TYR A 2 28.21 8.73 -45.23
N ASP A 3 27.84 9.02 -43.98
CA ASP A 3 27.19 8.03 -43.08
C ASP A 3 26.66 8.60 -41.75
N THR A 4 26.75 9.91 -41.50
CA THR A 4 26.38 10.48 -40.19
C THR A 4 24.88 10.77 -40.05
N TYR A 5 24.15 10.90 -41.16
CA TYR A 5 22.72 11.29 -41.13
C TYR A 5 21.76 10.12 -40.87
N ASP A 6 22.09 8.90 -41.32
CA ASP A 6 21.22 7.72 -41.12
C ASP A 6 21.27 7.21 -39.67
N GLU A 7 22.45 7.25 -39.02
CA GLU A 7 22.59 6.87 -37.62
C GLU A 7 21.84 7.81 -36.66
N GLU A 8 21.84 9.12 -36.91
CA GLU A 8 21.11 10.10 -36.08
C GLU A 8 19.60 9.92 -36.18
N HIS A 9 19.05 9.75 -37.40
CA HIS A 9 17.62 9.50 -37.59
C HIS A 9 17.16 8.17 -36.98
N GLU A 10 17.96 7.11 -37.09
CA GLU A 10 17.65 5.83 -36.47
C GLU A 10 17.69 5.93 -34.94
N ASN A 11 18.66 6.66 -34.36
CA ASN A 11 18.73 6.90 -32.92
C ASN A 11 17.52 7.69 -32.41
N VAL A 12 17.12 8.76 -33.09
CA VAL A 12 15.92 9.55 -32.72
C VAL A 12 14.65 8.68 -32.79
N ALA A 13 14.50 7.86 -33.83
CA ALA A 13 13.37 6.94 -33.96
C ALA A 13 13.37 5.84 -32.89
N ARG A 14 14.53 5.31 -32.50
CA ARG A 14 14.68 4.31 -31.42
C ARG A 14 14.35 4.91 -30.05
N LEU A 15 14.80 6.14 -29.77
CA LEU A 15 14.48 6.89 -28.55
C LEU A 15 12.98 7.13 -28.42
N ASN A 16 12.32 7.61 -29.48
CA ASN A 16 10.88 7.87 -29.49
C ASN A 16 10.05 6.59 -29.25
N LYS A 17 10.40 5.48 -29.92
CA LYS A 17 9.76 4.16 -29.67
C LYS A 17 9.97 3.65 -28.25
N THR A 18 11.09 4.01 -27.62
CA THR A 18 11.40 3.61 -26.23
C THR A 18 10.59 4.43 -25.23
N GLN A 19 10.42 5.72 -25.47
CA GLN A 19 9.59 6.61 -24.65
C GLN A 19 8.11 6.20 -24.70
N GLN A 20 7.55 5.98 -25.89
CA GLN A 20 6.16 5.52 -26.04
C GLN A 20 5.89 4.19 -25.31
N LYS A 21 6.86 3.28 -25.29
CA LYS A 21 6.73 2.02 -24.53
C LYS A 21 6.71 2.26 -23.03
N ARG A 22 7.47 3.23 -22.52
CA ARG A 22 7.48 3.58 -21.10
C ARG A 22 6.16 4.23 -20.69
N GLU A 23 5.68 5.20 -21.47
CA GLU A 23 4.38 5.84 -21.22
C GLU A 23 3.23 4.82 -21.17
N ILE A 24 3.20 3.87 -22.11
CA ILE A 24 2.19 2.81 -22.12
C ILE A 24 2.32 1.91 -20.87
N ALA A 25 3.54 1.60 -20.44
CA ALA A 25 3.76 0.79 -19.24
C ALA A 25 3.30 1.53 -17.98
N GLU A 26 3.62 2.82 -17.86
CA GLU A 26 3.19 3.68 -16.75
C GLU A 26 1.66 3.76 -16.66
N LEU A 27 0.98 3.99 -17.79
CA LEU A 27 -0.49 4.01 -17.84
C LEU A 27 -1.11 2.65 -17.53
N HIS A 28 -0.46 1.57 -17.94
CA HIS A 28 -0.92 0.23 -17.63
C HIS A 28 -0.78 -0.11 -16.15
N ASP A 29 0.29 0.35 -15.50
CA ASP A 29 0.45 0.18 -14.07
C ASP A 29 -0.49 1.10 -13.27
N LEU A 30 -0.74 2.33 -13.75
CA LEU A 30 -1.81 3.18 -13.24
C LEU A 30 -3.17 2.48 -13.32
N ALA A 31 -3.51 1.89 -14.47
CA ALA A 31 -4.75 1.14 -14.66
C ALA A 31 -4.91 -0.01 -13.64
N LYS A 32 -3.83 -0.75 -13.35
CA LYS A 32 -3.84 -1.80 -12.33
C LYS A 32 -4.03 -1.25 -10.92
N SER A 33 -3.41 -0.12 -10.61
CA SER A 33 -3.55 0.50 -9.29
C SER A 33 -4.98 0.99 -9.07
N LEU A 34 -5.56 1.65 -10.07
CA LEU A 34 -6.98 2.06 -10.07
C LEU A 34 -7.92 0.86 -9.94
N SER A 35 -7.66 -0.25 -10.65
CA SER A 35 -8.53 -1.42 -10.59
C SER A 35 -8.53 -2.14 -9.23
N ARG A 36 -7.61 -1.79 -8.31
CA ARG A 36 -7.56 -2.33 -6.94
C ARG A 36 -8.36 -1.49 -5.95
N LEU A 37 -8.77 -0.29 -6.33
CA LEU A 37 -9.60 0.58 -5.50
C LEU A 37 -11.04 0.09 -5.47
N ASP A 38 -11.74 0.37 -4.38
CA ASP A 38 -13.17 0.09 -4.26
C ASP A 38 -14.00 1.14 -5.03
N ALA A 39 -15.28 0.84 -5.26
CA ALA A 39 -16.18 1.73 -5.99
C ALA A 39 -16.28 3.12 -5.33
N VAL A 40 -16.26 3.16 -3.99
CA VAL A 40 -16.35 4.41 -3.22
C VAL A 40 -15.10 5.29 -3.43
N ALA A 41 -13.90 4.73 -3.46
CA ALA A 41 -12.69 5.49 -3.77
C ALA A 41 -12.68 5.97 -5.22
N LEU A 42 -13.10 5.12 -6.17
CA LEU A 42 -13.16 5.48 -7.59
C LEU A 42 -14.20 6.59 -7.88
N GLU A 43 -15.34 6.59 -7.18
CA GLU A 43 -16.35 7.66 -7.29
C GLU A 43 -15.82 9.02 -6.84
N LYS A 44 -14.97 9.05 -5.81
CA LYS A 44 -14.35 10.30 -5.32
C LYS A 44 -13.35 10.92 -6.28
N MET A 45 -12.84 10.14 -7.23
CA MET A 45 -11.86 10.59 -8.23
C MET A 45 -12.51 11.26 -9.45
N ASP A 46 -13.85 11.41 -9.48
CA ASP A 46 -14.61 12.05 -10.56
C ASP A 46 -14.23 11.55 -11.98
N LEU A 47 -14.11 10.22 -12.10
CA LEU A 47 -13.69 9.58 -13.33
C LEU A 47 -14.81 9.67 -14.39
N PRO A 48 -14.46 9.79 -15.69
CA PRO A 48 -15.42 9.61 -16.76
C PRO A 48 -16.15 8.28 -16.61
N LYS A 49 -17.48 8.30 -16.81
CA LYS A 49 -18.35 7.13 -16.59
C LYS A 49 -17.85 5.86 -17.28
N GLU A 50 -17.31 6.00 -18.49
CA GLU A 50 -16.79 4.88 -19.27
C GLU A 50 -15.53 4.26 -18.64
N LEU A 51 -14.63 5.09 -18.09
CA LEU A 51 -13.44 4.63 -17.37
C LEU A 51 -13.82 3.98 -16.03
N PHE A 52 -14.73 4.60 -15.29
CA PHE A 52 -15.24 4.04 -14.03
C PHE A 52 -15.83 2.64 -14.24
N GLN A 53 -16.73 2.49 -15.21
CA GLN A 53 -17.35 1.20 -15.50
C GLN A 53 -16.30 0.17 -15.93
N ALA A 54 -15.34 0.56 -16.78
CA ALA A 54 -14.30 -0.34 -17.23
C ALA A 54 -13.42 -0.85 -16.08
N LEU A 55 -13.15 -0.01 -15.08
CA LEU A 55 -12.39 -0.34 -13.87
C LEU A 55 -13.18 -1.24 -12.91
N ILE A 56 -14.49 -1.09 -12.79
CA ILE A 56 -15.33 -2.00 -12.00
C ILE A 56 -15.43 -3.37 -12.69
N ASP A 57 -15.68 -3.37 -14.00
CA ASP A 57 -15.87 -4.60 -14.76
C ASP A 57 -14.64 -5.50 -14.73
N VAL A 58 -13.43 -4.92 -14.87
CA VAL A 58 -12.18 -5.67 -14.92
C VAL A 58 -11.91 -6.46 -13.64
N GLN A 59 -12.42 -6.03 -12.48
CA GLN A 59 -12.21 -6.70 -11.19
C GLN A 59 -12.78 -8.12 -11.15
N SER A 60 -13.84 -8.38 -11.93
CA SER A 60 -14.49 -9.70 -12.01
C SER A 60 -13.94 -10.58 -13.14
N MET A 61 -13.19 -9.99 -14.08
CA MET A 61 -12.67 -10.66 -15.26
C MET A 61 -11.42 -11.49 -14.94
N LYS A 62 -11.13 -12.47 -15.79
CA LYS A 62 -9.93 -13.31 -15.68
C LYS A 62 -9.23 -13.50 -17.02
N HIS A 63 -7.93 -13.78 -16.98
CA HIS A 63 -7.13 -14.22 -18.11
C HIS A 63 -7.20 -13.27 -19.33
N GLY A 64 -7.68 -13.74 -20.48
CA GLY A 64 -7.71 -12.99 -21.73
C GLY A 64 -8.77 -11.88 -21.77
N ALA A 65 -9.84 -11.99 -20.99
CA ALA A 65 -10.83 -10.91 -20.87
C ALA A 65 -10.22 -9.71 -20.12
N GLU A 66 -9.60 -9.98 -18.97
CA GLU A 66 -8.88 -9.01 -18.15
C GLU A 66 -7.80 -8.27 -18.94
N LYS A 67 -6.94 -8.99 -19.67
CA LYS A 67 -5.89 -8.37 -20.51
C LYS A 67 -6.45 -7.46 -21.60
N ARG A 68 -7.59 -7.80 -22.19
CA ARG A 68 -8.24 -6.95 -23.21
C ARG A 68 -8.86 -5.72 -22.56
N GLN A 69 -9.46 -5.88 -21.40
CA GLN A 69 -10.04 -4.78 -20.65
C GLN A 69 -8.98 -3.77 -20.20
N PHE A 70 -7.81 -4.22 -19.72
CA PHE A 70 -6.70 -3.32 -19.41
C PHE A 70 -6.20 -2.54 -20.63
N LYS A 71 -6.16 -3.14 -21.83
CA LYS A 71 -5.82 -2.40 -23.06
C LYS A 71 -6.83 -1.30 -23.36
N PHE A 72 -8.11 -1.56 -23.13
CA PHE A 72 -9.16 -0.57 -23.29
C PHE A 72 -9.05 0.55 -22.26
N ILE A 73 -8.84 0.22 -20.98
CA ILE A 73 -8.61 1.18 -19.90
C ILE A 73 -7.40 2.08 -20.21
N VAL A 74 -6.27 1.50 -20.64
CA VAL A 74 -5.08 2.28 -21.03
C VAL A 74 -5.39 3.22 -22.20
N LYS A 75 -6.21 2.80 -23.17
CA LYS A 75 -6.66 3.69 -24.25
C LYS A 75 -7.47 4.88 -23.71
N LEU A 76 -8.36 4.66 -22.75
CA LEU A 76 -9.13 5.73 -22.10
C LEU A 76 -8.23 6.66 -21.28
N LEU A 77 -7.28 6.11 -20.52
CA LEU A 77 -6.32 6.90 -19.73
C LEU A 77 -5.44 7.81 -20.61
N ARG A 78 -5.13 7.42 -21.86
CA ARG A 78 -4.40 8.28 -22.80
C ARG A 78 -5.19 9.51 -23.27
N GLN A 79 -6.50 9.53 -23.08
CA GLN A 79 -7.37 10.60 -23.54
C GLN A 79 -7.69 11.62 -22.45
N ILE A 80 -7.18 11.42 -21.24
CA ILE A 80 -7.44 12.26 -20.07
C ILE A 80 -6.13 12.65 -19.39
N GLU A 81 -6.18 13.69 -18.55
CA GLU A 81 -5.06 14.09 -17.71
C GLU A 81 -4.93 13.13 -16.53
N THR A 82 -3.82 12.40 -16.45
CA THR A 82 -3.64 11.31 -15.48
C THR A 82 -2.78 11.68 -14.27
N GLU A 83 -2.19 12.86 -14.26
CA GLU A 83 -1.25 13.31 -13.22
C GLU A 83 -1.91 13.32 -11.83
N SER A 84 -3.11 13.88 -11.71
CA SER A 84 -3.88 13.90 -10.46
C SER A 84 -4.21 12.49 -9.93
N PHE A 85 -4.45 11.52 -10.82
CA PHE A 85 -4.69 10.13 -10.39
C PHE A 85 -3.43 9.47 -9.87
N MET A 86 -2.28 9.74 -10.49
CA MET A 86 -0.99 9.23 -10.03
C MET A 86 -0.65 9.77 -8.64
N GLU A 87 -0.86 11.07 -8.41
CA GLU A 87 -0.68 11.69 -7.10
C GLU A 87 -1.59 11.07 -6.05
N THR A 88 -2.88 10.94 -6.36
CA THR A 88 -3.86 10.36 -5.42
C THR A 88 -3.48 8.92 -5.04
N ILE A 89 -3.04 8.11 -6.00
CA ILE A 89 -2.59 6.74 -5.73
C ILE A 89 -1.31 6.73 -4.91
N ALA A 90 -0.36 7.61 -5.20
CA ALA A 90 0.88 7.73 -4.44
C ALA A 90 0.61 8.11 -2.97
N GLU A 91 -0.35 9.01 -2.71
CA GLU A 91 -0.78 9.35 -1.35
C GLU A 91 -1.42 8.15 -0.63
N LEU A 92 -2.28 7.39 -1.32
CA LEU A 92 -2.89 6.19 -0.77
C LEU A 92 -1.85 5.12 -0.42
N ASP A 93 -0.88 4.90 -1.31
CA ASP A 93 0.21 3.95 -1.10
C ASP A 93 1.15 4.40 0.01
N ALA A 94 1.47 5.69 0.10
CA ALA A 94 2.24 6.25 1.20
C ALA A 94 1.53 6.04 2.55
N LYS A 95 0.22 6.30 2.60
CA LYS A 95 -0.59 6.06 3.80
C LYS A 95 -0.61 4.59 4.19
N LYS A 96 -0.73 3.68 3.22
CA LYS A 96 -0.69 2.24 3.46
C LYS A 96 0.69 1.79 3.96
N SER A 97 1.77 2.28 3.34
CA SER A 97 3.13 2.00 3.78
C SER A 97 3.37 2.46 5.21
N GLU A 98 2.85 3.62 5.60
CA GLU A 98 2.94 4.12 6.97
C GLU A 98 2.15 3.24 7.94
N GLN A 99 0.95 2.80 7.56
CA GLN A 99 0.17 1.84 8.35
C GLN A 99 0.90 0.51 8.52
N ASP A 100 1.51 -0.03 7.47
CA ASP A 100 2.28 -1.29 7.51
C ASP A 100 3.52 -1.15 8.40
N LYS A 101 4.25 -0.03 8.31
CA LYS A 101 5.37 0.28 9.21
C LYS A 101 4.92 0.34 10.66
N ASN A 102 3.82 1.02 10.93
CA ASN A 102 3.27 1.11 12.28
C ASN A 102 2.76 -0.23 12.79
N PHE A 103 2.16 -1.06 11.92
CA PHE A 103 1.77 -2.43 12.23
C PHE A 103 2.99 -3.25 12.67
N HIS A 104 4.05 -3.28 11.86
CA HIS A 104 5.26 -4.03 12.21
C HIS A 104 5.98 -3.49 13.44
N ARG A 105 6.00 -2.16 13.63
CA ARG A 105 6.52 -1.54 14.84
C ARG A 105 5.73 -2.00 16.08
N THR A 106 4.41 -2.03 15.97
CA THR A 106 3.52 -2.49 17.04
C THR A 106 3.75 -3.97 17.36
N GLU A 107 3.88 -4.82 16.34
CA GLU A 107 4.20 -6.25 16.55
C GLU A 107 5.54 -6.43 17.26
N ARG A 108 6.57 -5.71 16.82
CA ARG A 108 7.89 -5.77 17.46
C ARG A 108 7.81 -5.37 18.93
N TRP A 109 7.08 -4.31 19.27
CA TRP A 109 6.90 -3.89 20.66
C TRP A 109 6.12 -4.92 21.48
N ARG A 110 5.04 -5.48 20.94
CA ARG A 110 4.27 -6.55 21.59
C ARG A 110 5.18 -7.71 21.95
N ASP A 111 5.96 -8.19 20.99
CA ASP A 111 6.81 -9.37 21.17
C ASP A 111 7.92 -9.08 22.20
N ARG A 112 8.58 -7.92 22.11
CA ARG A 112 9.58 -7.48 23.09
C ARG A 112 9.01 -7.33 24.49
N LEU A 113 7.82 -6.73 24.65
CA LEU A 113 7.18 -6.57 25.96
C LEU A 113 6.83 -7.92 26.59
N ILE A 114 6.45 -8.91 25.78
CA ILE A 114 6.16 -10.26 26.25
C ILE A 114 7.45 -10.99 26.67
N SER A 115 8.55 -10.85 25.91
CA SER A 115 9.80 -11.57 26.14
C SER A 115 10.74 -10.91 27.16
N GLU A 116 10.94 -9.60 27.07
CA GLU A 116 11.91 -8.83 27.87
C GLU A 116 11.25 -8.22 29.13
N GLY A 117 9.92 -8.07 29.15
CA GLY A 117 9.19 -7.64 30.33
C GLY A 117 9.50 -6.20 30.76
N HIS A 118 10.21 -6.03 31.88
CA HIS A 118 10.40 -4.73 32.52
C HIS A 118 11.31 -3.78 31.72
N ASP A 119 12.36 -4.31 31.10
CA ASP A 119 13.33 -3.50 30.36
C ASP A 119 12.68 -2.89 29.12
N ALA A 120 12.00 -3.71 28.32
CA ALA A 120 11.23 -3.24 27.17
C ALA A 120 10.10 -2.28 27.56
N LEU A 121 9.47 -2.47 28.72
CA LEU A 121 8.46 -1.52 29.21
C LEU A 121 9.07 -0.16 29.53
N THR A 122 10.24 -0.12 30.15
CA THR A 122 10.93 1.13 30.48
C THR A 122 11.29 1.90 29.22
N GLU A 123 11.82 1.21 28.20
CA GLU A 123 12.07 1.82 26.89
C GLU A 123 10.79 2.33 26.22
N PHE A 124 9.72 1.53 26.23
CA PHE A 124 8.45 1.91 25.63
C PHE A 124 7.85 3.16 26.29
N MET A 125 7.89 3.23 27.62
CA MET A 125 7.41 4.38 28.38
C MET A 125 8.28 5.63 28.15
N GLY A 126 9.57 5.47 27.84
CA GLY A 126 10.45 6.56 27.44
C GLY A 126 10.05 7.18 26.09
N LEU A 127 9.58 6.35 25.15
CA LEU A 127 9.10 6.80 23.84
C LEU A 127 7.66 7.32 23.88
N TYR A 128 6.81 6.73 24.73
CA TYR A 128 5.38 7.06 24.84
C TYR A 128 4.99 7.33 26.31
N PRO A 129 5.32 8.52 26.85
CA PRO A 129 5.13 8.83 28.28
C PRO A 129 3.68 8.84 28.74
N LEU A 130 2.73 9.02 27.82
CA LEU A 130 1.29 9.07 28.11
C LEU A 130 0.65 7.67 28.21
N ALA A 131 1.40 6.60 27.95
CA ALA A 131 0.87 5.24 27.98
C ALA A 131 0.60 4.75 29.43
N ASP A 132 -0.44 3.93 29.61
CA ASP A 132 -0.72 3.31 30.91
C ASP A 132 0.18 2.08 31.14
N SER A 133 1.28 2.30 31.88
CA SER A 133 2.22 1.23 32.25
C SER A 133 1.58 0.09 33.07
N GLY A 134 0.52 0.37 33.84
CA GLY A 134 -0.22 -0.62 34.62
C GLY A 134 -1.01 -1.56 33.72
N GLN A 135 -1.73 -1.00 32.75
CA GLN A 135 -2.49 -1.77 31.76
C GLN A 135 -1.57 -2.64 30.89
N ILE A 136 -0.45 -2.10 30.42
CA ILE A 136 0.54 -2.86 29.62
C ILE A 136 1.08 -4.04 30.43
N ARG A 137 1.53 -3.82 31.68
CA ARG A 137 2.02 -4.91 32.55
C ARG A 137 0.98 -5.99 32.76
N GLN A 138 -0.29 -5.61 32.95
CA GLN A 138 -1.36 -6.58 33.14
C GLN A 138 -1.55 -7.47 31.90
N LEU A 139 -1.55 -6.86 30.71
CA LEU A 139 -1.69 -7.59 29.45
C LEU A 139 -0.49 -8.49 29.16
N VAL A 140 0.73 -8.04 29.43
CA VAL A 140 1.96 -8.84 29.29
C VAL A 140 1.92 -10.07 30.18
N ARG A 141 1.58 -9.91 31.48
CA ARG A 141 1.48 -11.05 32.41
C ARG A 141 0.43 -12.06 31.96
N ASN A 142 -0.74 -11.58 31.53
CA ASN A 142 -1.80 -12.44 31.04
C ASN A 142 -1.40 -13.17 29.74
N ALA A 143 -0.72 -12.49 28.81
CA ALA A 143 -0.24 -13.10 27.57
C ALA A 143 0.78 -14.21 27.82
N ASN A 144 1.72 -13.99 28.75
CA ASN A 144 2.68 -15.02 29.17
C ASN A 144 1.98 -16.21 29.83
N LYS A 145 0.99 -15.97 30.69
CA LYS A 145 0.19 -17.04 31.31
C LYS A 145 -0.61 -17.84 30.26
N GLU A 146 -1.26 -17.15 29.32
CA GLU A 146 -2.00 -17.80 28.22
C GLU A 146 -1.09 -18.66 27.35
N ALA A 147 0.12 -18.18 27.04
CA ALA A 147 1.11 -18.93 26.27
C ALA A 147 1.59 -20.20 27.00
N LEU A 148 1.88 -20.09 28.31
CA LEU A 148 2.26 -21.23 29.15
C LEU A 148 1.14 -22.28 29.26
N GLU A 149 -0.12 -21.83 29.31
CA GLU A 149 -1.29 -22.70 29.42
C GLU A 149 -1.81 -23.22 28.06
N ASN A 150 -1.10 -22.96 26.95
CA ASN A 150 -1.53 -23.25 25.57
C ASN A 150 -2.96 -22.74 25.25
N LYS A 151 -3.34 -21.62 25.86
CA LYS A 151 -4.64 -20.98 25.65
C LYS A 151 -4.60 -20.04 24.45
N PRO A 152 -5.77 -19.70 23.87
CA PRO A 152 -5.85 -18.68 22.83
C PRO A 152 -5.22 -17.36 23.27
N HIS A 153 -4.41 -16.74 22.40
CA HIS A 153 -3.65 -15.51 22.67
C HIS A 153 -4.51 -14.23 22.70
N LYS A 154 -5.53 -14.21 23.57
CA LYS A 154 -6.47 -13.09 23.70
C LYS A 154 -5.76 -11.85 24.24
N SER A 155 -4.92 -12.01 25.24
CA SER A 155 -4.21 -10.90 25.89
C SER A 155 -3.12 -10.31 25.00
N SER A 156 -2.43 -11.15 24.21
CA SER A 156 -1.48 -10.68 23.18
C SER A 156 -2.18 -9.85 22.09
N ARG A 157 -3.36 -10.28 21.62
CA ARG A 157 -4.18 -9.49 20.68
C ARG A 157 -4.66 -8.18 21.28
N ALA A 158 -5.04 -8.17 22.57
CA ALA A 158 -5.44 -6.95 23.26
C ALA A 158 -4.26 -5.98 23.46
N LEU A 159 -3.07 -6.50 23.79
CA LEU A 159 -1.84 -5.73 23.86
C LEU A 159 -1.51 -5.07 22.52
N PHE A 160 -1.59 -5.83 21.42
CA PHE A 160 -1.39 -5.28 20.07
C PHE A 160 -2.31 -4.08 19.78
N ARG A 161 -3.62 -4.20 20.10
CA ARG A 161 -4.58 -3.10 19.86
C ARG A 161 -4.22 -1.86 20.68
N LEU A 162 -3.91 -2.04 21.97
CA LEU A 162 -3.50 -0.95 22.85
C LEU A 162 -2.25 -0.25 22.30
N LEU A 163 -1.21 -1.01 21.95
CA LEU A 163 0.03 -0.46 21.44
C LEU A 163 -0.16 0.23 20.09
N ARG A 164 -0.99 -0.32 19.20
CA ARG A 164 -1.34 0.32 17.93
C ARG A 164 -2.00 1.67 18.16
N ASP A 165 -2.95 1.74 19.10
CA ASP A 165 -3.67 2.97 19.40
C ASP A 165 -2.75 4.04 20.02
N ILE A 166 -1.66 3.64 20.69
CA ILE A 166 -0.62 4.56 21.21
C ILE A 166 0.38 4.98 20.12
N ILE A 167 0.78 4.06 19.24
CA ILE A 167 1.81 4.30 18.21
C ILE A 167 1.25 5.06 17.01
N CYS A 168 -0.03 4.83 16.67
CA CYS A 168 -0.72 5.48 15.55
C CYS A 168 -1.52 6.74 15.96
N GLN A 169 -1.41 7.17 17.21
CA GLN A 169 -1.91 8.48 17.67
C GLN A 169 -1.06 9.60 17.09
#